data_AF-R4KG69-F1
#
_entry.id   AF-R4KG69-F1
#
_cell.length_a   1.000
_cell.length_b   1.000
_cell.length_c   1.000
_cell.angle_alpha   90.00
_cell.angle_beta   90.00
_cell.angle_gamma   90.00
#
_symmetry.space_group_name_H-M   'P 1'
#
loop_
_entity.id
_entity.type
_entity.pdbx_description
1 polymer ?
#
loop_
_entity_poly.entity_id
_entity_poly.type
_entity_poly.pdbx_seq_one_letter_code
_entity_poly.pdbx_strand_id
1 'polypeptide(L)'
;MTSMLSLENLRLEKILRELYTAQKCTFFMEDAMGKIMDQFSLSEQQAIELAKMLMDKQLISTNAFLPATFLRPRYIRCFPIVLTAKAISMVNKKTVSQ
;
A
#
# COMPACT_ATOMS: atom_id res chain seq x y z
N MET A 1 22.17 -11.80 9.01
CA MET A 1 21.06 -10.82 9.17
C MET A 1 20.60 -10.19 7.84
N THR A 2 20.86 -10.82 6.69
CA THR A 2 20.50 -10.33 5.34
C THR A 2 19.23 -10.98 4.77
N SER A 3 18.75 -12.08 5.37
CA SER A 3 17.60 -12.86 4.88
C SER A 3 16.23 -12.32 5.32
N MET A 4 16.10 -11.68 6.49
CA MET A 4 14.82 -11.05 6.88
C MET A 4 14.52 -9.79 6.06
N LEU A 5 15.53 -8.97 5.80
CA LEU A 5 15.40 -7.76 4.98
C LEU A 5 14.98 -8.08 3.54
N SER A 6 15.42 -9.20 2.97
CA SER A 6 14.99 -9.59 1.62
C SER A 6 13.53 -10.03 1.61
N LEU A 7 13.06 -10.74 2.63
CA LEU A 7 11.67 -11.20 2.73
C LEU A 7 10.69 -10.03 2.94
N GLU A 8 11.03 -9.07 3.81
CA GLU A 8 10.23 -7.86 4.03
C GLU A 8 10.16 -6.99 2.77
N ASN A 9 11.28 -6.84 2.05
CA ASN A 9 11.31 -6.11 0.80
C ASN A 9 10.52 -6.80 -0.31
N LEU A 10 10.55 -8.14 -0.38
CA LEU A 10 9.72 -8.92 -1.32
C LEU A 10 8.23 -8.78 -1.00
N ARG A 11 7.86 -8.78 0.29
CA ARG A 11 6.48 -8.52 0.73
C ARG A 11 6.02 -7.10 0.41
N LEU A 12 6.85 -6.09 0.68
CA LEU A 12 6.56 -4.70 0.35
C LEU A 12 6.40 -4.49 -1.15
N GLU A 13 7.29 -5.06 -1.96
CA GLU A 13 7.21 -4.99 -3.42
C GLU A 13 5.89 -5.56 -3.94
N LYS A 14 5.49 -6.74 -3.44
CA LYS A 14 4.22 -7.36 -3.81
C LYS A 14 3.04 -6.46 -3.44
N ILE A 15 3.02 -5.91 -2.23
CA ILE A 15 1.96 -4.98 -1.79
C ILE A 15 1.90 -3.74 -2.69
N LEU A 16 3.03 -3.14 -3.05
CA LEU A 16 3.07 -1.97 -3.93
C LEU A 16 2.56 -2.28 -5.34
N ARG A 17 2.87 -3.48 -5.88
CA ARG A 17 2.34 -3.94 -7.17
C ARG A 17 0.83 -4.09 -7.12
N GLU A 18 0.31 -4.73 -6.09
CA GLU A 18 -1.14 -4.93 -5.95
C GLU A 18 -1.87 -3.60 -5.74
N LEU A 19 -1.30 -2.69 -4.95
CA LEU A 19 -1.83 -1.33 -4.81
C LEU A 19 -1.84 -0.60 -6.15
N TYR A 20 -0.78 -0.71 -6.94
CA TYR A 20 -0.68 -0.08 -8.25
C TYR A 20 -1.71 -0.65 -9.24
N THR A 21 -1.89 -1.98 -9.26
CA THR A 21 -2.92 -2.65 -10.05
C THR A 21 -4.31 -2.22 -9.61
N ALA A 22 -4.58 -2.21 -8.30
CA ALA A 22 -5.86 -1.78 -7.75
C ALA A 22 -6.18 -0.33 -8.14
N GLN A 23 -5.20 0.59 -8.08
CA GLN A 23 -5.41 1.97 -8.51
C GLN A 23 -5.70 2.11 -10.01
N LYS A 24 -5.07 1.29 -10.86
CA LYS A 24 -5.33 1.31 -12.31
C LYS A 24 -6.66 0.69 -12.72
N CYS A 25 -7.10 -0.32 -11.97
CA CYS A 25 -8.27 -1.13 -12.30
C CYS A 25 -9.53 -0.75 -11.53
N THR A 26 -9.49 0.30 -10.70
CA THR A 26 -10.63 0.74 -9.89
C THR A 26 -10.86 2.23 -10.06
N PHE A 27 -12.10 2.62 -10.32
CA PHE A 27 -12.50 4.04 -10.40
C PHE A 27 -12.50 4.70 -9.01
N PHE A 28 -12.81 3.92 -7.96
CA PHE A 28 -12.85 4.37 -6.58
C PHE A 28 -11.56 4.01 -5.85
N MET A 29 -10.84 5.03 -5.36
CA MET A 29 -9.58 4.84 -4.65
C MET A 29 -9.77 4.24 -3.25
N GLU A 30 -10.97 4.35 -2.68
CA GLU A 30 -11.29 3.80 -1.35
C GLU A 30 -11.30 2.26 -1.32
N ASP A 31 -11.47 1.61 -2.47
CA ASP A 31 -11.49 0.14 -2.55
C ASP A 31 -10.10 -0.50 -2.54
N ALA A 32 -9.04 0.28 -2.79
CA ALA A 32 -7.70 -0.26 -2.93
C ALA A 32 -7.20 -0.90 -1.62
N MET A 33 -7.40 -0.25 -0.47
CA MET A 33 -6.98 -0.82 0.82
C MET A 33 -7.78 -2.07 1.17
N GLY A 34 -9.10 -2.08 0.96
CA GLY A 34 -9.93 -3.25 1.19
C GLY A 34 -9.49 -4.47 0.38
N LYS A 35 -9.15 -4.29 -0.90
CA LYS A 35 -8.62 -5.37 -1.75
C LYS A 35 -7.31 -5.94 -1.23
N ILE A 36 -6.39 -5.08 -0.76
CA ILE A 36 -5.13 -5.52 -0.15
C ILE A 36 -5.39 -6.29 1.14
N MET A 37 -6.30 -5.81 1.98
CA MET A 37 -6.65 -6.51 3.21
C MET A 37 -7.17 -7.93 2.92
N ASP A 38 -8.07 -8.07 1.96
CA ASP A 38 -8.64 -9.37 1.59
C ASP A 38 -7.57 -10.30 0.99
N GLN A 39 -6.77 -9.78 0.04
CA GLN A 39 -5.76 -10.58 -0.68
C GLN A 39 -4.64 -11.10 0.23
N PHE A 40 -4.23 -10.31 1.23
CA PHE A 40 -3.17 -10.68 2.17
C PHE A 40 -3.71 -11.16 3.51
N SER A 41 -5.04 -11.30 3.65
CA SER A 41 -5.72 -11.69 4.90
C SER A 41 -5.28 -10.84 6.09
N LEU A 42 -5.19 -9.52 5.89
CA LEU A 42 -4.78 -8.58 6.93
C LEU A 42 -5.94 -8.27 7.88
N SER A 43 -5.64 -8.30 9.17
CA SER A 43 -6.50 -7.64 10.16
C SER A 43 -6.50 -6.11 9.98
N GLU A 44 -7.52 -5.44 10.52
CA GLU A 44 -7.58 -3.98 10.49
C GLU A 44 -6.37 -3.33 11.16
N GLN A 45 -5.88 -3.91 12.27
CA GLN A 45 -4.70 -3.41 12.96
C GLN A 45 -3.44 -3.50 12.08
N GLN A 46 -3.23 -4.64 11.42
CA GLN A 46 -2.12 -4.81 10.47
C GLN A 46 -2.23 -3.87 9.27
N ALA A 47 -3.45 -3.60 8.79
CA ALA A 47 -3.68 -2.64 7.71
C ALA A 47 -3.34 -1.20 8.13
N ILE A 48 -3.66 -0.81 9.37
CA ILE A 48 -3.29 0.50 9.94
C ILE A 48 -1.76 0.62 10.05
N GLU A 49 -1.09 -0.42 10.54
CA GLU A 49 0.37 -0.46 10.65
C GLU A 49 1.05 -0.42 9.27
N LEU A 50 0.51 -1.14 8.30
CA LEU A 50 0.94 -1.09 6.90
C LEU A 50 0.80 0.32 6.34
N ALA A 51 -0.36 0.95 6.49
CA ALA A 51 -0.60 2.31 6.02
C ALA A 51 0.38 3.32 6.64
N LYS A 52 0.60 3.24 7.96
CA LYS A 52 1.61 4.04 8.69
C LYS A 52 3.00 3.87 8.11
N MET A 53 3.45 2.63 7.93
CA MET A 53 4.74 2.33 7.33
C MET A 53 4.88 2.88 5.90
N LEU A 54 3.82 2.79 5.09
CA LEU A 54 3.83 3.35 3.72
C LEU A 54 3.90 4.89 3.72
N MET A 55 3.24 5.56 4.67
CA MET A 55 3.36 7.02 4.86
C MET A 55 4.77 7.40 5.30
N ASP A 56 5.32 6.71 6.31
CA ASP A 56 6.65 6.98 6.86
C ASP A 56 7.74 6.83 5.79
N LYS A 57 7.59 5.85 4.89
CA LYS A 57 8.50 5.63 3.75
C LYS A 57 8.23 6.55 2.55
N GLN A 58 7.21 7.41 2.64
CA GLN A 58 6.74 8.31 1.56
C GLN A 58 6.37 7.54 0.28
N LEU A 59 5.80 6.36 0.43
CA LEU A 59 5.35 5.50 -0.67
C LEU A 59 3.90 5.78 -1.06
N ILE A 60 3.12 6.33 -0.13
CA ILE A 60 1.77 6.85 -0.39
C ILE A 60 1.71 8.34 -0.05
N SER A 61 0.91 9.08 -0.82
CA SER A 61 0.59 10.48 -0.59
C SER A 61 -0.72 10.57 0.20
N THR A 62 -0.75 11.42 1.21
CA THR A 62 -1.94 11.71 2.02
C THR A 62 -2.46 13.12 1.86
N ASN A 63 -1.91 13.89 0.90
CA ASN A 63 -2.16 15.33 0.80
C ASN A 63 -3.62 15.69 0.48
N ALA A 64 -4.38 14.76 -0.09
CA ALA A 64 -5.76 14.97 -0.51
C ALA A 64 -6.81 14.48 0.49
N PHE A 65 -6.41 13.93 1.64
CA PHE A 65 -7.32 13.30 2.59
C PHE A 65 -6.83 13.43 4.03
N LEU A 66 -7.66 13.02 5.00
CA LEU A 66 -7.39 13.14 6.43
C LEU A 66 -7.02 11.76 7.02
N PRO A 67 -5.73 11.38 7.14
CA PRO A 67 -5.35 10.05 7.62
C PRO A 67 -5.91 9.73 9.02
N ALA A 68 -6.00 10.73 9.89
CA ALA A 68 -6.53 10.57 11.25
C ALA A 68 -7.98 10.06 11.29
N THR A 69 -8.76 10.26 10.22
CA THR A 69 -10.14 9.77 10.10
C THR A 69 -10.17 8.29 9.75
N PHE A 70 -9.29 7.86 8.85
CA PHE A 70 -9.33 6.50 8.26
C PHE A 70 -8.43 5.49 8.97
N LEU A 71 -7.36 5.92 9.65
CA LEU A 71 -6.42 5.05 10.36
C LEU A 71 -7.00 4.56 11.71
N ARG A 72 -8.19 4.00 11.67
CA ARG A 72 -8.94 3.48 12.81
C ARG A 72 -9.64 2.18 12.42
N PRO A 73 -9.89 1.28 13.39
CA PRO A 73 -10.74 0.12 13.16
C PRO A 73 -12.06 0.52 12.52
N ARG A 74 -12.63 -0.33 11.66
CA ARG A 74 -13.83 -0.12 10.84
C ARG A 74 -13.71 0.89 9.69
N TYR A 75 -12.71 1.76 9.69
CA TYR A 75 -12.54 2.79 8.64
C TYR A 75 -11.37 2.52 7.70
N ILE A 76 -10.35 1.77 8.15
CA ILE A 76 -9.13 1.51 7.37
C ILE A 76 -9.40 0.85 6.02
N ARG A 77 -10.45 0.03 5.92
CA ARG A 77 -10.83 -0.64 4.67
C ARG A 77 -11.11 0.33 3.52
N CYS A 78 -11.63 1.51 3.83
CA CYS A 78 -11.97 2.57 2.89
C CYS A 78 -10.87 3.64 2.77
N PHE A 79 -9.68 3.39 3.30
CA PHE A 79 -8.61 4.38 3.30
C PHE A 79 -8.15 4.64 1.85
N PRO A 80 -8.26 5.88 1.34
CA PRO A 80 -7.81 6.21 0.00
C PRO A 80 -6.29 6.03 -0.08
N ILE A 81 -5.84 5.23 -1.05
CA ILE A 81 -4.42 5.04 -1.30
C ILE A 81 -4.04 5.74 -2.60
N VAL A 82 -3.07 6.64 -2.50
CA VAL A 82 -2.43 7.31 -3.63
C VAL A 82 -0.94 6.99 -3.64
N LEU A 83 -0.46 6.13 -4.55
CA LEU A 83 0.98 5.86 -4.66
C LEU A 83 1.74 7.11 -5.12
N THR A 84 2.91 7.35 -4.53
CA THR A 84 3.81 8.43 -4.95
C THR A 84 4.59 8.04 -6.21
N ALA A 85 5.15 9.03 -6.91
CA ALA A 85 6.04 8.78 -8.06
C ALA A 85 7.23 7.86 -7.68
N LYS A 86 7.72 7.97 -6.43
CA LYS A 86 8.74 7.09 -5.87
C LYS A 86 8.27 5.63 -5.84
N ALA A 87 7.08 5.36 -5.29
CA ALA A 87 6.53 4.01 -5.24
C ALA A 87 6.27 3.42 -6.64
N ILE A 88 5.74 4.24 -7.57
CA ILE A 88 5.53 3.82 -8.96
C ILE A 88 6.86 3.49 -9.64
N SER A 89 7.91 4.29 -9.42
CA SER A 89 9.25 4.00 -9.95
C SER A 89 9.80 2.68 -9.42
N MET A 90 9.57 2.35 -8.13
CA MET A 90 9.97 1.06 -7.56
C MET A 90 9.27 -0.12 -8.21
N VAL A 91 7.97 0.02 -8.51
CA VAL A 91 7.19 -1.00 -9.22
C VAL A 91 7.68 -1.18 -10.67
N ASN A 92 7.96 -0.08 -11.37
CA ASN A 92 8.31 -0.10 -12.80
C ASN A 92 9.78 -0.46 -13.09
N LYS A 93 10.74 -0.06 -12.24
CA LYS A 93 12.19 -0.29 -12.50
C LYS A 93 12.58 -1.76 -12.63
N LYS A 94 11.83 -2.68 -12.00
CA LYS A 94 12.07 -4.13 -12.15
C LYS A 94 11.35 -4.78 -13.32
N THR A 95 10.33 -4.15 -13.88
CA THR A 95 9.61 -4.69 -15.06
C THR A 95 10.47 -4.61 -16.32
N VAL A 96 11.53 -3.78 -16.32
CA VAL A 96 12.47 -3.59 -17.45
C VAL A 96 13.77 -4.40 -17.26
N SER A 97 13.86 -5.24 -16.23
CA SER A 97 15.03 -6.10 -15.98
C SER A 97 14.75 -7.59 -16.26
N GLN A 98 13.80 -7.87 -17.15
CA GLN A 98 13.59 -9.20 -17.73
C GLN A 98 14.03 -9.21 -19.19
#